data_AF-A0A109LLJ6-F1
#
_entry.id   AF-A0A109LLJ6-F1
#
_cell.length_a   1.000
_cell.length_b   1.000
_cell.length_c   1.000
_cell.angle_alpha   90.00
_cell.angle_beta   90.00
_cell.angle_gamma   90.00
#
_symmetry.space_group_name_H-M   'P 1'
#
loop_
_entity.id
_entity.type
_entity.pdbx_description
1 polymer ?
#
loop_
_entity_poly.entity_id
_entity_poly.type
_entity_poly.pdbx_seq_one_letter_code
_entity_poly.pdbx_strand_id
1 'polypeptide(L)'
;MQLGLAQTSLTQARSLYDQLGKRFTNAQLYQWLNGQLSTFYYQAYDSTLSLCLAAEACWQEERAQWDKHFIQTQHWTHQYRGFSAGEALKQNLLSMSNAYVTHNERLLEITKTVSLRHLHSQDPMATRDMPWAALKADLVKTGTLTFELTLKLFDDDYPGHYLRRIKHVSVSLPATLGPYEDIKAILTQTASTTHVTPATRHTEAAVKKDLRAKQQIALSSGLNDSGLFTLNFDSDERYLPFEYTGAISTWQLTFPNHARQNALLESLTDIIVHLRYTAKNTGGQR
;
A
#
# COMPACT_ATOMS: atom_id res chain seq x y z
N MET A 1 71.89 4.80 -48.13
CA MET A 1 71.01 5.72 -47.36
C MET A 1 69.63 5.13 -47.05
N GLN A 2 68.91 4.53 -48.01
CA GLN A 2 67.56 3.97 -47.78
C GLN A 2 67.50 2.86 -46.70
N LEU A 3 68.50 1.97 -46.65
CA LEU A 3 68.58 0.91 -45.63
C LEU A 3 68.70 1.45 -44.18
N GLY A 4 69.46 2.52 -43.98
CA GLY A 4 69.61 3.15 -42.66
C GLY A 4 68.36 3.90 -42.20
N LEU A 5 67.63 4.52 -43.13
CA LEU A 5 66.31 5.11 -42.86
C LEU A 5 65.28 4.03 -42.48
N ALA A 6 65.30 2.89 -43.17
CA ALA A 6 64.45 1.76 -42.81
C ALA A 6 64.78 1.20 -41.41
N GLN A 7 66.06 1.02 -41.07
CA GLN A 7 66.48 0.56 -39.74
C GLN A 7 66.09 1.54 -38.63
N THR A 8 66.27 2.85 -38.85
CA THR A 8 65.88 3.87 -37.87
C THR A 8 64.36 3.97 -37.69
N SER A 9 63.58 3.83 -38.76
CA SER A 9 62.11 3.76 -38.67
C SER A 9 61.64 2.54 -37.86
N LEU A 10 62.33 1.41 -37.99
CA LEU A 10 62.02 0.18 -37.28
C LEU A 10 62.38 0.25 -35.79
N THR A 11 63.52 0.87 -35.43
CA THR A 11 63.85 1.13 -34.02
C THR A 11 62.90 2.13 -33.38
N GLN A 12 62.48 3.17 -34.10
CA GLN A 12 61.45 4.10 -33.63
C GLN A 12 60.12 3.39 -33.39
N ALA A 13 59.64 2.58 -34.34
CA ALA A 13 58.40 1.80 -34.19
C ALA A 13 58.45 0.83 -32.99
N ARG A 14 59.59 0.16 -32.75
CA ARG A 14 59.79 -0.69 -31.57
C ARG A 14 59.74 0.10 -30.26
N SER A 15 60.40 1.27 -30.20
CA SER A 15 60.37 2.11 -29.00
C SER A 15 58.96 2.62 -28.67
N LEU A 16 58.17 2.97 -29.69
CA LEU A 16 56.77 3.38 -29.54
C LEU A 16 55.90 2.21 -29.05
N TYR A 17 56.09 1.02 -29.61
CA TYR A 17 55.40 -0.18 -29.15
C TYR A 17 55.70 -0.49 -27.66
N ASP A 18 56.97 -0.43 -27.26
CA ASP A 18 57.37 -0.64 -25.86
C ASP A 18 56.77 0.40 -24.92
N GLN A 19 56.71 1.67 -25.32
CA GLN A 19 56.04 2.72 -24.55
C GLN A 19 54.53 2.47 -24.42
N LEU A 20 53.87 2.05 -25.51
CA LEU A 20 52.44 1.70 -25.49
C LEU A 20 52.13 0.46 -24.65
N GLY A 21 53.07 -0.48 -24.56
CA GLY A 21 52.96 -1.67 -23.70
C GLY A 21 53.20 -1.40 -22.22
N LYS A 22 54.17 -0.52 -21.90
CA LYS A 22 54.58 -0.21 -20.52
C LYS A 22 53.77 0.91 -19.85
N ARG A 23 53.05 1.73 -20.63
CA ARG A 23 52.21 2.80 -20.06
C ARG A 23 51.11 2.20 -19.18
N PHE A 24 50.75 2.93 -18.12
CA PHE A 24 49.69 2.52 -17.19
C PHE A 24 48.32 2.38 -17.87
N THR A 25 47.96 3.31 -18.76
CA THR A 25 46.71 3.29 -19.55
C THR A 25 46.80 2.33 -20.73
N ASN A 26 47.20 1.08 -20.47
CA ASN A 26 47.25 0.02 -21.45
C ASN A 26 45.87 -0.64 -21.63
N ALA A 27 45.75 -1.52 -22.62
CA ALA A 27 44.49 -2.20 -22.91
C ALA A 27 44.00 -3.11 -21.76
N GLN A 28 44.92 -3.70 -20.99
CA GLN A 28 44.59 -4.58 -19.86
C GLN A 28 43.88 -3.82 -18.73
N LEU A 29 44.32 -2.59 -18.43
CA LEU A 29 43.65 -1.72 -17.46
C LEU A 29 42.19 -1.47 -17.87
N TYR A 30 41.94 -1.13 -19.14
CA TYR A 30 40.58 -0.89 -19.63
C TYR A 30 39.72 -2.16 -19.65
N GLN A 31 40.30 -3.32 -19.95
CA GLN A 31 39.58 -4.60 -19.87
C GLN A 31 39.17 -4.93 -18.43
N TRP A 32 40.09 -4.75 -17.47
CA TRP A 32 39.80 -4.92 -16.05
C TRP A 32 38.73 -3.93 -15.57
N LEU A 33 38.88 -2.65 -15.92
CA LEU A 33 37.93 -1.59 -15.56
C LEU A 33 36.53 -1.88 -16.12
N ASN A 34 36.43 -2.30 -17.38
CA ASN A 34 35.17 -2.67 -18.01
C ASN A 34 34.50 -3.87 -17.31
N GLY A 35 35.29 -4.85 -16.85
CA GLY A 35 34.77 -5.99 -16.08
C GLY A 35 34.18 -5.56 -14.73
N GLN A 36 34.88 -4.69 -14.01
CA GLN A 36 34.39 -4.13 -12.73
C GLN A 36 33.13 -3.27 -12.94
N LEU A 37 33.17 -2.34 -13.90
CA LEU A 37 32.05 -1.44 -14.19
C LEU A 37 30.83 -2.20 -14.70
N SER A 38 31.00 -3.22 -15.54
CA SER A 38 29.87 -4.03 -16.03
C SER A 38 29.16 -4.77 -14.89
N THR A 39 29.91 -5.27 -13.91
CA THR A 39 29.34 -5.95 -12.74
C THR A 39 28.57 -4.97 -11.87
N PHE A 40 29.18 -3.82 -11.57
CA PHE A 40 28.54 -2.75 -10.82
C PHE A 40 27.27 -2.22 -11.50
N TYR A 41 27.32 -1.99 -12.83
CA TYR A 41 26.20 -1.48 -13.61
C TYR A 41 24.98 -2.41 -13.57
N TYR A 42 25.19 -3.73 -13.68
CA TYR A 42 24.10 -4.69 -13.60
C TYR A 42 23.44 -4.71 -12.22
N GLN A 43 24.23 -4.69 -11.13
CA GLN A 43 23.70 -4.64 -9.76
C GLN A 43 22.91 -3.35 -9.49
N ALA A 44 23.42 -2.21 -9.99
CA ALA A 44 22.73 -0.93 -9.88
C ALA A 44 21.42 -0.93 -10.69
N TYR A 45 21.40 -1.54 -11.88
CA TYR A 45 20.20 -1.69 -12.69
C TYR A 45 19.13 -2.53 -11.97
N ASP A 46 19.50 -3.70 -11.43
CA ASP A 46 18.57 -4.59 -10.73
C ASP A 46 17.95 -3.90 -9.49
N SER A 47 18.79 -3.22 -8.71
CA SER A 47 18.33 -2.43 -7.56
C SER A 47 17.35 -1.32 -7.99
N THR A 48 17.68 -0.58 -9.06
CA THR A 48 16.83 0.50 -9.58
C THR A 48 15.51 -0.03 -10.15
N LEU A 49 15.54 -1.16 -10.85
CA LEU A 49 14.35 -1.82 -11.38
C LEU A 49 13.40 -2.23 -10.26
N SER A 50 13.93 -2.81 -9.17
CA SER A 50 13.12 -3.19 -8.00
C SER A 50 12.40 -1.98 -7.37
N LEU A 51 13.07 -0.83 -7.28
CA LEU A 51 12.48 0.41 -6.79
C LEU A 51 11.40 0.96 -7.74
N CYS A 52 11.63 0.88 -9.05
CA CYS A 52 10.64 1.30 -10.03
C CYS A 52 9.37 0.43 -9.97
N LEU A 53 9.53 -0.88 -9.82
CA LEU A 53 8.41 -1.81 -9.65
C LEU A 53 7.66 -1.57 -8.34
N ALA A 54 8.37 -1.26 -7.24
CA ALA A 54 7.73 -0.88 -5.98
C ALA A 54 6.92 0.42 -6.14
N ALA A 55 7.45 1.42 -6.85
CA ALA A 55 6.74 2.66 -7.13
C ALA A 55 5.49 2.43 -8.00
N GLU A 56 5.56 1.53 -8.98
CA GLU A 56 4.39 1.13 -9.77
C GLU A 56 3.33 0.44 -8.90
N ALA A 57 3.73 -0.48 -8.01
CA ALA A 57 2.80 -1.14 -7.09
C ALA A 57 2.09 -0.12 -6.17
N CYS A 58 2.84 0.85 -5.61
CA CYS A 58 2.25 1.95 -4.83
C CYS A 58 1.27 2.77 -5.67
N TRP A 59 1.62 3.10 -6.92
CA TRP A 59 0.74 3.82 -7.84
C TRP A 59 -0.55 3.04 -8.12
N GLN A 60 -0.45 1.73 -8.38
CA GLN A 60 -1.60 0.87 -8.66
C GLN A 60 -2.54 0.79 -7.46
N GLU A 61 -1.99 0.66 -6.25
CA GLU A 61 -2.75 0.71 -5.02
C GLU A 61 -3.42 2.07 -4.86
N GLU A 62 -2.69 3.19 -4.83
CA GLU A 62 -3.27 4.52 -4.64
C GLU A 62 -4.38 4.83 -5.66
N ARG A 63 -4.16 4.49 -6.93
CA ARG A 63 -5.10 4.78 -8.02
C ARG A 63 -6.21 3.75 -8.19
N ALA A 64 -6.12 2.60 -7.52
CA ALA A 64 -7.00 1.45 -7.70
C ALA A 64 -7.13 1.02 -9.19
N GLN A 65 -6.01 1.05 -9.90
CA GLN A 65 -5.90 0.67 -11.31
C GLN A 65 -4.81 -0.39 -11.47
N TRP A 66 -5.14 -1.65 -11.16
CA TRP A 66 -4.19 -2.76 -11.23
C TRP A 66 -3.88 -3.23 -12.64
N ASP A 67 -4.70 -2.89 -13.63
CA ASP A 67 -4.53 -3.34 -15.02
C ASP A 67 -3.48 -2.51 -15.77
N LYS A 68 -3.05 -1.37 -15.20
CA LYS A 68 -2.13 -0.45 -15.87
C LYS A 68 -0.70 -0.66 -15.37
N HIS A 69 0.17 -1.00 -16.31
CA HIS A 69 1.59 -1.19 -16.10
C HIS A 69 2.40 -0.12 -16.84
N PHE A 70 3.46 0.39 -16.20
CA PHE A 70 4.32 1.42 -16.79
C PHE A 70 5.74 0.92 -16.98
N ILE A 71 6.27 0.19 -16.00
CA ILE A 71 7.65 -0.29 -16.00
C ILE A 71 7.71 -1.59 -16.80
N GLN A 72 8.44 -1.55 -17.92
CA GLN A 72 8.73 -2.75 -18.70
C GLN A 72 10.07 -3.34 -18.25
N THR A 73 10.09 -4.65 -17.99
CA THR A 73 11.28 -5.36 -17.50
C THR A 73 12.26 -5.74 -18.63
N GLN A 74 11.85 -5.60 -19.89
CA GLN A 74 12.60 -6.05 -21.06
C GLN A 74 13.65 -5.05 -21.59
N HIS A 75 13.91 -3.94 -20.87
CA HIS A 75 14.85 -2.91 -21.35
C HIS A 75 16.33 -3.34 -21.29
N TRP A 76 16.66 -4.43 -20.59
CA TRP A 76 18.03 -4.94 -20.55
C TRP A 76 18.37 -5.73 -21.82
N THR A 77 19.09 -5.09 -22.75
CA THR A 77 19.59 -5.77 -23.96
C THR A 77 21.00 -6.32 -23.74
N HIS A 78 21.14 -7.66 -23.70
CA HIS A 78 22.44 -8.32 -23.49
C HIS A 78 23.49 -7.98 -24.57
N GLN A 79 23.04 -7.75 -25.81
CA GLN A 79 23.92 -7.45 -26.95
C GLN A 79 24.72 -6.15 -26.79
N TYR A 80 24.13 -5.17 -26.11
CA TYR A 80 24.75 -3.87 -25.83
C TYR A 80 24.99 -3.67 -24.34
N ARG A 81 25.18 -4.74 -23.55
CA ARG A 81 25.45 -4.66 -22.10
C ARG A 81 24.44 -3.80 -21.31
N GLY A 82 23.21 -3.70 -21.79
CA GLY A 82 22.17 -2.89 -21.16
C GLY A 82 22.35 -1.38 -21.27
N PHE A 83 23.24 -0.86 -22.13
CA PHE A 83 23.31 0.57 -22.40
C PHE A 83 21.93 1.08 -22.86
N SER A 84 21.53 2.26 -22.35
CA SER A 84 20.20 2.89 -22.48
C SER A 84 19.08 2.39 -21.54
N ALA A 85 19.34 1.43 -20.65
CA ALA A 85 18.29 0.93 -19.76
C ALA A 85 17.79 1.99 -18.75
N GLY A 86 18.68 2.88 -18.31
CA GLY A 86 18.33 3.97 -17.38
C GLY A 86 17.40 5.02 -18.00
N GLU A 87 17.66 5.41 -19.24
CA GLU A 87 16.83 6.35 -20.00
C GLU A 87 15.43 5.78 -20.24
N ALA A 88 15.32 4.49 -20.56
CA ALA A 88 14.05 3.82 -20.72
C ALA A 88 13.24 3.78 -19.40
N LEU A 89 13.87 3.41 -18.29
CA LEU A 89 13.23 3.44 -16.96
C LEU A 89 12.77 4.85 -16.60
N LYS A 90 13.59 5.86 -16.85
CA LYS A 90 13.23 7.26 -16.62
C LYS A 90 12.01 7.69 -17.43
N GLN A 91 11.93 7.28 -18.70
CA GLN A 91 10.77 7.58 -19.54
C GLN A 91 9.48 6.91 -19.01
N ASN A 92 9.59 5.68 -18.51
CA ASN A 92 8.45 4.98 -17.89
C ASN A 92 7.97 5.72 -16.62
N LEU A 93 8.91 6.17 -15.77
CA LEU A 93 8.59 6.95 -14.57
C LEU A 93 7.92 8.30 -14.91
N LEU A 94 8.39 8.99 -15.95
CA LEU A 94 7.75 10.22 -16.42
C LEU A 94 6.32 9.97 -16.91
N SER A 95 6.11 8.85 -17.61
CA SER A 95 4.77 8.44 -18.07
C SER A 95 3.84 8.11 -16.90
N MET A 96 4.36 7.44 -15.86
CA MET A 96 3.64 7.15 -14.62
C MET A 96 3.29 8.45 -13.86
N SER A 97 4.24 9.37 -13.73
CA SER A 97 4.03 10.68 -13.08
C SER A 97 2.99 11.52 -13.81
N ASN A 98 3.06 11.59 -15.13
CA ASN A 98 2.06 12.29 -15.94
C ASN A 98 0.66 11.67 -15.75
N ALA A 99 0.57 10.33 -15.77
CA ALA A 99 -0.69 9.64 -15.50
C ALA A 99 -1.23 9.92 -14.10
N TYR A 100 -0.35 10.06 -13.09
CA TYR A 100 -0.74 10.45 -11.74
C TYR A 100 -1.34 11.85 -11.73
N VAL A 101 -0.60 12.87 -12.21
CA VAL A 101 -1.04 14.27 -12.21
C VAL A 101 -2.35 14.45 -12.97
N THR A 102 -2.49 13.84 -14.14
CA THR A 102 -3.68 13.98 -14.99
C THR A 102 -4.94 13.35 -14.40
N HIS A 103 -4.80 12.28 -13.62
CA HIS A 103 -5.94 11.57 -13.05
C HIS A 103 -6.14 11.85 -11.56
N ASN A 104 -5.27 12.65 -10.92
CA ASN A 104 -5.35 12.97 -9.51
C ASN A 104 -6.48 13.98 -9.22
N GLU A 105 -7.70 13.46 -9.22
CA GLU A 105 -8.92 14.18 -8.85
C GLU A 105 -9.27 13.93 -7.38
N ARG A 106 -9.95 14.91 -6.78
CA ARG A 106 -10.43 14.79 -5.40
C ARG A 106 -11.61 13.83 -5.35
N LEU A 107 -11.47 12.76 -4.57
CA LEU A 107 -12.54 11.81 -4.29
C LEU A 107 -13.53 12.39 -3.27
N LEU A 108 -14.72 11.80 -3.17
CA LEU A 108 -15.69 12.17 -2.15
C LEU A 108 -15.22 11.62 -0.80
N GLU A 109 -14.86 12.52 0.12
CA GLU A 109 -14.46 12.16 1.48
C GLU A 109 -15.70 12.07 2.38
N ILE A 110 -15.93 10.89 2.97
CA ILE A 110 -17.13 10.59 3.75
C ILE A 110 -16.73 10.03 5.11
N THR A 111 -17.39 10.49 6.17
CA THR A 111 -17.26 9.94 7.52
C THR A 111 -18.54 9.19 7.88
N LYS A 112 -18.44 7.91 8.23
CA LYS A 112 -19.54 7.09 8.74
C LYS A 112 -19.20 6.63 10.15
N THR A 113 -20.11 6.88 11.07
CA THR A 113 -20.00 6.40 12.46
C THR A 113 -20.93 5.20 12.61
N VAL A 114 -20.36 4.06 12.98
CA VAL A 114 -21.08 2.79 13.13
C VAL A 114 -21.09 2.42 14.61
N SER A 115 -22.27 2.37 15.19
CA SER A 115 -22.51 1.86 16.54
C SER A 115 -22.88 0.38 16.44
N LEU A 116 -22.14 -0.50 17.12
CA LEU A 116 -22.46 -1.93 17.13
C LEU A 116 -23.81 -2.22 17.79
N ARG A 117 -24.23 -1.39 18.76
CA ARG A 117 -25.57 -1.51 19.35
C ARG A 117 -26.68 -1.34 18.31
N HIS A 118 -26.53 -0.37 17.41
CA HIS A 118 -27.55 -0.08 16.38
C HIS A 118 -27.37 -0.88 15.09
N LEU A 119 -26.16 -1.44 14.86
CA LEU A 119 -25.81 -2.18 13.65
C LEU A 119 -26.80 -3.30 13.34
N HIS A 120 -27.17 -4.10 14.34
CA HIS A 120 -28.13 -5.21 14.17
C HIS A 120 -29.50 -4.74 13.67
N SER A 121 -29.96 -3.56 14.09
CA SER A 121 -31.25 -3.00 13.65
C SER A 121 -31.23 -2.49 12.21
N GLN A 122 -30.06 -2.04 11.73
CA GLN A 122 -29.87 -1.55 10.36
C GLN A 122 -29.67 -2.72 9.39
N ASP A 123 -28.80 -3.64 9.76
CA ASP A 123 -28.52 -4.85 9.01
C ASP A 123 -28.29 -6.05 9.93
N PRO A 124 -29.26 -6.98 10.02
CA PRO A 124 -29.10 -8.21 10.80
C PRO A 124 -27.90 -9.06 10.34
N MET A 125 -27.62 -9.07 9.03
CA MET A 125 -26.52 -9.86 8.45
C MET A 125 -25.15 -9.38 8.93
N ALA A 126 -25.00 -8.06 9.16
CA ALA A 126 -23.77 -7.43 9.63
C ALA A 126 -23.30 -7.95 11.00
N THR A 127 -24.23 -8.47 11.81
CA THR A 127 -23.96 -8.92 13.18
C THR A 127 -24.18 -10.43 13.35
N ARG A 128 -24.25 -11.18 12.25
CA ARG A 128 -24.62 -12.61 12.24
C ARG A 128 -25.91 -12.87 13.03
N ASP A 129 -26.87 -11.97 12.89
CA ASP A 129 -28.18 -11.99 13.56
C ASP A 129 -28.14 -11.96 15.10
N MET A 130 -27.01 -11.61 15.71
CA MET A 130 -26.92 -11.48 17.17
C MET A 130 -27.27 -10.07 17.64
N PRO A 131 -28.21 -9.91 18.60
CA PRO A 131 -28.47 -8.60 19.21
C PRO A 131 -27.29 -8.19 20.11
N TRP A 132 -27.16 -6.89 20.36
CA TRP A 132 -26.09 -6.32 21.21
C TRP A 132 -25.92 -7.03 22.56
N ALA A 133 -27.01 -7.39 23.22
CA ALA A 133 -26.95 -8.08 24.52
C ALA A 133 -26.24 -9.44 24.44
N ALA A 134 -26.50 -10.20 23.37
CA ALA A 134 -25.85 -11.49 23.14
C ALA A 134 -24.37 -11.29 22.77
N LEU A 135 -24.07 -10.36 21.87
CA LEU A 135 -22.69 -10.00 21.52
C LEU A 135 -21.87 -9.57 22.74
N LYS A 136 -22.44 -8.75 23.61
CA LYS A 136 -21.77 -8.31 24.83
C LYS A 136 -21.50 -9.47 25.78
N ALA A 137 -22.47 -10.38 25.95
CA ALA A 137 -22.28 -11.57 26.76
C ALA A 137 -21.17 -12.48 26.19
N ASP A 138 -21.14 -12.67 24.88
CA ASP A 138 -20.09 -13.43 24.20
C ASP A 138 -18.72 -12.75 24.30
N LEU A 139 -18.67 -11.41 24.19
CA LEU A 139 -17.46 -10.62 24.37
C LEU A 139 -16.89 -10.76 25.78
N VAL A 140 -17.74 -10.73 26.81
CA VAL A 140 -17.33 -10.93 28.21
C VAL A 140 -16.80 -12.36 28.42
N LYS A 141 -17.43 -13.36 27.80
CA LYS A 141 -17.06 -14.78 27.98
C LYS A 141 -15.81 -15.20 27.20
N THR A 142 -15.64 -14.72 25.97
CA THR A 142 -14.59 -15.17 25.04
C THR A 142 -13.49 -14.14 24.85
N GLY A 143 -13.79 -12.86 25.08
CA GLY A 143 -12.88 -11.74 24.80
C GLY A 143 -12.78 -11.36 23.32
N THR A 144 -13.60 -11.94 22.44
CA THR A 144 -13.60 -11.64 21.01
C THR A 144 -14.99 -11.27 20.52
N LEU A 145 -15.04 -10.36 19.55
CA LEU A 145 -16.25 -9.93 18.88
C LEU A 145 -15.98 -9.75 17.40
N THR A 146 -16.87 -10.27 16.56
CA THR A 146 -16.77 -10.15 15.10
C THR A 146 -17.99 -9.42 14.56
N PHE A 147 -17.77 -8.47 13.65
CA PHE A 147 -18.84 -7.75 12.96
C PHE A 147 -18.45 -7.47 11.51
N GLU A 148 -19.44 -7.23 10.67
CA GLU A 148 -19.28 -7.00 9.24
C GLU A 148 -19.86 -5.65 8.85
N LEU A 149 -19.17 -4.93 7.97
CA LEU A 149 -19.66 -3.74 7.31
C LEU A 149 -20.10 -4.14 5.91
N THR A 150 -21.40 -4.35 5.74
CA THR A 150 -22.01 -4.82 4.50
C THR A 150 -22.16 -3.68 3.49
N LEU A 151 -22.37 -4.05 2.21
CA LEU A 151 -22.64 -3.08 1.14
C LEU A 151 -23.89 -2.24 1.43
N LYS A 152 -24.94 -2.89 1.96
CA LYS A 152 -26.23 -2.27 2.25
C LYS A 152 -26.09 -1.03 3.15
N LEU A 153 -25.28 -1.13 4.21
CA LEU A 153 -25.04 -0.02 5.13
C LEU A 153 -24.46 1.24 4.45
N PHE A 154 -23.74 1.08 3.35
CA PHE A 154 -23.16 2.20 2.60
C PHE A 154 -24.07 2.67 1.47
N ASP A 155 -24.82 1.76 0.85
CA ASP A 155 -25.79 2.09 -0.19
C ASP A 155 -27.01 2.83 0.37
N ASP A 156 -27.42 2.50 1.61
CA ASP A 156 -28.50 3.19 2.32
C ASP A 156 -28.14 4.66 2.62
N ASP A 157 -26.86 4.97 2.87
CA ASP A 157 -26.40 6.36 3.05
C ASP A 157 -26.28 7.10 1.70
N TYR A 158 -25.57 6.50 0.75
CA TYR A 158 -25.26 7.09 -0.55
C TYR A 158 -25.39 6.06 -1.67
N PRO A 159 -26.54 5.99 -2.36
CA PRO A 159 -26.75 5.05 -3.45
C PRO A 159 -25.91 5.41 -4.68
N GLY A 160 -25.42 4.41 -5.40
CA GLY A 160 -24.67 4.60 -6.66
C GLY A 160 -23.20 5.01 -6.49
N HIS A 161 -22.70 5.07 -5.25
CA HIS A 161 -21.27 5.22 -4.98
C HIS A 161 -20.53 3.89 -5.21
N TYR A 162 -19.36 3.98 -5.83
CA TYR A 162 -18.45 2.86 -6.07
C TYR A 162 -17.03 3.24 -5.64
N LEU A 163 -16.10 2.29 -5.70
CA LEU A 163 -14.72 2.46 -5.26
C LEU A 163 -14.61 3.01 -3.83
N ARG A 164 -15.38 2.42 -2.91
CA ARG A 164 -15.38 2.81 -1.49
C ARG A 164 -14.13 2.27 -0.80
N ARG A 165 -13.20 3.15 -0.47
CA ARG A 165 -11.90 2.79 0.11
C ARG A 165 -11.64 3.54 1.39
N ILE A 166 -11.19 2.82 2.40
CA ILE A 166 -10.92 3.36 3.72
C ILE A 166 -9.72 4.30 3.64
N LYS A 167 -9.85 5.48 4.25
CA LYS A 167 -8.74 6.41 4.50
C LYS A 167 -8.18 6.18 5.90
N HIS A 168 -9.07 6.01 6.88
CA HIS A 168 -8.68 5.77 8.26
C HIS A 168 -9.86 5.19 9.08
N VAL A 169 -9.54 4.43 10.14
CA VAL A 169 -10.50 3.89 11.11
C VAL A 169 -10.08 4.30 12.51
N SER A 170 -11.02 4.86 13.28
CA SER A 170 -10.85 5.06 14.72
C SER A 170 -11.96 4.36 15.50
N VAL A 171 -11.67 3.97 16.73
CA VAL A 171 -12.60 3.27 17.62
C VAL A 171 -12.77 4.08 18.91
N SER A 172 -14.02 4.20 19.34
CA SER A 172 -14.42 4.78 20.61
C SER A 172 -15.18 3.72 21.42
N LEU A 173 -14.73 3.50 22.65
CA LEU A 173 -15.24 2.52 23.59
C LEU A 173 -15.83 3.25 24.80
N PRO A 174 -17.10 3.68 24.76
CA PRO A 174 -17.77 4.30 25.89
C PRO A 174 -17.98 3.28 27.02
N ALA A 175 -17.01 3.24 27.94
CA ALA A 175 -16.99 2.42 29.14
C ALA A 175 -16.53 3.26 30.36
N THR A 176 -16.77 2.78 31.58
CA THR A 176 -16.25 3.45 32.78
C THR A 176 -14.82 2.98 33.03
N LEU A 177 -13.85 3.82 32.70
CA LEU A 177 -12.44 3.56 32.97
C LEU A 177 -12.05 4.08 34.36
N GLY A 178 -11.20 3.33 35.06
CA GLY A 178 -10.56 3.80 36.27
C GLY A 178 -9.53 4.93 36.00
N PRO A 179 -9.14 5.69 37.03
CA PRO A 179 -8.05 6.66 36.89
C PRO A 179 -6.74 5.97 36.46
N TYR A 180 -6.11 6.49 35.41
CA TYR A 180 -4.85 5.95 34.85
C TYR A 180 -4.94 4.49 34.39
N GLU A 181 -6.11 4.04 33.95
CA GLU A 181 -6.31 2.71 33.38
C GLU A 181 -6.33 2.78 31.85
N ASP A 182 -5.52 1.93 31.21
CA ASP A 182 -5.48 1.78 29.76
C ASP A 182 -6.31 0.58 29.29
N ILE A 183 -7.00 0.77 28.17
CA ILE A 183 -7.68 -0.32 27.46
C ILE A 183 -6.63 -1.17 26.73
N LYS A 184 -6.85 -2.47 26.65
CA LYS A 184 -6.02 -3.36 25.83
C LYS A 184 -6.95 -4.08 24.88
N ALA A 185 -7.06 -3.57 23.67
CA ALA A 185 -7.84 -4.19 22.61
C ALA A 185 -7.06 -4.17 21.28
N ILE A 186 -7.38 -5.11 20.41
CA ILE A 186 -6.78 -5.26 19.09
C ILE A 186 -7.94 -5.34 18.10
N LEU A 187 -7.98 -4.39 17.16
CA LEU A 187 -8.91 -4.42 16.04
C LEU A 187 -8.19 -5.01 14.82
N THR A 188 -8.74 -6.08 14.28
CA THR A 188 -8.21 -6.78 13.09
C THR A 188 -9.22 -6.70 11.95
N GLN A 189 -8.77 -6.34 10.75
CA GLN A 189 -9.55 -6.48 9.53
C GLN A 189 -9.29 -7.86 8.94
N THR A 190 -10.26 -8.76 9.01
CA THR A 190 -10.09 -10.15 8.56
C THR A 190 -10.31 -10.30 7.06
N ALA A 191 -11.27 -9.57 6.50
CA ALA A 191 -11.55 -9.53 5.08
C ALA A 191 -11.91 -8.10 4.63
N SER A 192 -11.59 -7.75 3.40
CA SER A 192 -11.99 -6.47 2.79
C SER A 192 -12.32 -6.65 1.31
N THR A 193 -13.30 -5.90 0.84
CA THR A 193 -13.84 -6.00 -0.52
C THR A 193 -14.05 -4.60 -1.09
N THR A 194 -13.51 -4.34 -2.28
CA THR A 194 -13.67 -3.08 -3.01
C THR A 194 -14.37 -3.33 -4.34
N HIS A 195 -15.43 -2.57 -4.60
CA HIS A 195 -16.12 -2.56 -5.90
C HIS A 195 -15.46 -1.52 -6.80
N VAL A 196 -14.68 -1.96 -7.78
CA VAL A 196 -13.83 -1.10 -8.62
C VAL A 196 -14.64 -0.41 -9.70
N THR A 197 -15.57 -1.14 -10.30
CA THR A 197 -16.51 -0.61 -11.30
C THR A 197 -17.90 -0.47 -10.70
N PRO A 198 -18.71 0.45 -11.22
CA PRO A 198 -20.08 0.57 -10.76
C PRO A 198 -20.90 -0.65 -11.18
N ALA A 199 -21.72 -1.15 -10.26
CA ALA A 199 -22.71 -2.19 -10.55
C ALA A 199 -23.73 -1.60 -11.52
N THR A 200 -23.66 -2.01 -12.79
CA THR A 200 -24.63 -1.63 -13.83
C THR A 200 -25.55 -2.82 -14.08
N ARG A 201 -26.80 -2.59 -14.54
CA ARG A 201 -27.85 -3.63 -14.70
C ARG A 201 -27.44 -4.89 -15.50
N HIS A 202 -26.32 -4.86 -16.23
CA HIS A 202 -25.88 -5.93 -17.14
C HIS A 202 -24.45 -6.46 -16.88
N THR A 203 -23.72 -5.92 -15.90
CA THR A 203 -22.33 -6.32 -15.63
C THR A 203 -22.08 -6.42 -14.13
N GLU A 204 -21.60 -7.58 -13.66
CA GLU A 204 -21.11 -7.73 -12.28
C GLU A 204 -20.00 -6.70 -12.01
N ALA A 205 -20.04 -6.07 -10.85
CA ALA A 205 -18.99 -5.14 -10.44
C ALA A 205 -17.66 -5.88 -10.38
N ALA A 206 -16.59 -5.29 -10.92
CA ALA A 206 -15.25 -5.83 -10.75
C ALA A 206 -14.90 -5.73 -9.26
N VAL A 207 -14.87 -6.87 -8.59
CA VAL A 207 -14.60 -6.95 -7.15
C VAL A 207 -13.15 -7.34 -6.93
N LYS A 208 -12.43 -6.54 -6.14
CA LYS A 208 -11.13 -6.91 -5.59
C LYS A 208 -11.28 -7.21 -4.10
N LYS A 209 -10.80 -8.37 -3.68
CA LYS A 209 -10.83 -8.83 -2.29
C LYS A 209 -9.42 -8.85 -1.72
N ASP A 210 -9.32 -8.50 -0.45
CA ASP A 210 -8.16 -8.80 0.41
C ASP A 210 -6.80 -8.31 -0.11
N LEU A 211 -6.78 -7.11 -0.71
CA LEU A 211 -5.55 -6.46 -1.19
C LEU A 211 -4.49 -6.33 -0.09
N ARG A 212 -4.92 -6.06 1.16
CA ARG A 212 -4.07 -6.01 2.35
C ARG A 212 -4.74 -6.72 3.51
N ALA A 213 -4.75 -8.05 3.46
CA ALA A 213 -5.43 -8.88 4.45
C ALA A 213 -4.79 -8.78 5.85
N LYS A 214 -5.62 -8.98 6.90
CA LYS A 214 -5.18 -9.20 8.28
C LYS A 214 -4.37 -8.07 8.91
N GLN A 215 -4.63 -6.83 8.52
CA GLN A 215 -4.08 -5.68 9.22
C GLN A 215 -4.68 -5.57 10.62
N GLN A 216 -3.90 -5.03 11.56
CA GLN A 216 -4.27 -4.91 12.97
C GLN A 216 -3.86 -3.56 13.53
N ILE A 217 -4.66 -3.02 14.43
CA ILE A 217 -4.29 -1.88 15.29
C ILE A 217 -4.49 -2.25 16.75
N ALA A 218 -3.62 -1.73 17.62
CA ALA A 218 -3.79 -1.81 19.06
C ALA A 218 -4.53 -0.55 19.55
N LEU A 219 -5.48 -0.73 20.45
CA LEU A 219 -6.25 0.35 21.06
C LEU A 219 -5.84 0.45 22.54
N SER A 220 -5.56 1.66 22.98
CA SER A 220 -5.06 1.97 24.32
C SER A 220 -5.86 3.06 25.04
N SER A 221 -6.27 4.12 24.33
CA SER A 221 -6.99 5.24 24.96
C SER A 221 -8.50 5.01 25.05
N GLY A 222 -9.06 4.28 24.08
CA GLY A 222 -10.50 4.02 24.01
C GLY A 222 -11.37 5.19 23.55
N LEU A 223 -10.79 6.35 23.23
CA LEU A 223 -11.53 7.52 22.73
C LEU A 223 -10.94 7.98 21.40
N ASN A 224 -11.72 7.82 20.32
CA ASN A 224 -11.29 8.12 18.95
C ASN A 224 -9.89 7.57 18.63
N ASP A 225 -9.62 6.35 19.09
CA ASP A 225 -8.30 5.75 19.02
C ASP A 225 -8.07 5.13 17.64
N SER A 226 -6.95 5.51 17.03
CA SER A 226 -6.52 5.07 15.70
C SER A 226 -5.46 3.96 15.72
N GLY A 227 -4.94 3.63 16.92
CA GLY A 227 -3.76 2.81 17.11
C GLY A 227 -2.44 3.46 16.70
N LEU A 228 -2.46 4.76 16.41
CA LEU A 228 -1.29 5.60 16.26
C LEU A 228 -1.23 6.60 17.42
N PHE A 229 -0.03 6.95 17.87
CA PHE A 229 0.15 7.97 18.91
C PHE A 229 -0.32 9.36 18.45
N THR A 230 -0.04 9.71 17.19
CA THR A 230 -0.44 10.96 16.55
C THR A 230 -0.94 10.69 15.16
N LEU A 231 -2.17 11.11 14.86
CA LEU A 231 -2.75 10.97 13.53
C LEU A 231 -2.33 12.15 12.66
N ASN A 232 -1.36 11.93 11.78
CA ASN A 232 -0.86 12.94 10.84
C ASN A 232 -1.16 12.48 9.41
N PHE A 233 -1.89 13.29 8.65
CA PHE A 233 -2.25 12.98 7.26
C PHE A 233 -1.20 13.42 6.24
N ASP A 234 -0.39 14.43 6.57
CA ASP A 234 0.48 15.11 5.60
C ASP A 234 1.98 14.84 5.81
N SER A 235 2.38 14.39 7.00
CA SER A 235 3.80 14.27 7.38
C SER A 235 4.32 12.83 7.48
N ASP A 236 3.43 11.82 7.49
CA ASP A 236 3.86 10.43 7.49
C ASP A 236 3.92 9.93 6.04
N GLU A 237 5.09 9.46 5.63
CA GLU A 237 5.33 8.89 4.30
C GLU A 237 4.69 7.49 4.14
N ARG A 238 4.25 6.88 5.26
CA ARG A 238 3.66 5.54 5.29
C ARG A 238 2.15 5.62 5.25
N TYR A 239 1.54 4.64 4.60
CA TYR A 239 0.08 4.49 4.62
C TYR A 239 -0.45 4.27 6.04
N LEU A 240 -1.57 4.92 6.34
CA LEU A 240 -2.30 4.75 7.59
C LEU A 240 -2.83 3.32 7.72
N PRO A 241 -3.07 2.84 8.95
CA PRO A 241 -3.72 1.55 9.14
C PRO A 241 -5.06 1.47 8.40
N PHE A 242 -5.26 0.37 7.68
CA PHE A 242 -6.43 0.10 6.82
C PHE A 242 -6.61 1.04 5.64
N GLU A 243 -5.69 1.98 5.42
CA GLU A 243 -5.76 2.84 4.25
C GLU A 243 -5.75 2.01 2.97
N TYR A 244 -6.57 2.44 2.01
CA TYR A 244 -6.73 1.83 0.69
C TYR A 244 -7.44 0.47 0.66
N THR A 245 -7.78 -0.10 1.82
CA THR A 245 -8.60 -1.30 1.93
C THR A 245 -10.07 -0.99 1.60
N GLY A 246 -10.84 -2.03 1.25
CA GLY A 246 -12.26 -1.87 0.92
C GLY A 246 -13.11 -1.50 2.12
N ALA A 247 -14.07 -0.59 1.93
CA ALA A 247 -15.01 -0.21 2.99
C ALA A 247 -15.90 -1.39 3.42
N ILE A 248 -16.27 -2.25 2.47
CA ILE A 248 -17.00 -3.49 2.76
C ILE A 248 -15.99 -4.46 3.38
N SER A 249 -16.16 -4.77 4.65
CA SER A 249 -15.10 -5.44 5.41
C SER A 249 -15.63 -6.19 6.62
N THR A 250 -14.92 -7.26 6.97
CA THR A 250 -15.16 -8.05 8.19
C THR A 250 -14.09 -7.67 9.22
N TRP A 251 -14.54 -7.43 10.44
CA TRP A 251 -13.71 -6.96 11.55
C TRP A 251 -13.80 -7.91 12.72
N GLN A 252 -12.69 -8.03 13.44
CA GLN A 252 -12.59 -8.75 14.68
C GLN A 252 -11.95 -7.86 15.73
N LEU A 253 -12.70 -7.55 16.79
CA LEU A 253 -12.20 -6.88 17.97
C LEU A 253 -11.85 -7.93 19.03
N THR A 254 -10.62 -7.91 19.51
CA THR A 254 -10.11 -8.85 20.50
C THR A 254 -9.62 -8.08 21.71
N PHE A 255 -9.99 -8.49 22.92
CA PHE A 255 -9.46 -7.97 24.18
C PHE A 255 -8.50 -9.01 24.78
N PRO A 256 -7.17 -8.83 24.63
CA PRO A 256 -6.21 -9.72 25.28
C PRO A 256 -6.45 -9.74 26.79
N ASN A 257 -6.37 -10.92 27.39
CA ASN A 257 -6.59 -11.11 28.83
C ASN A 257 -7.94 -10.51 29.31
N HIS A 258 -9.02 -10.75 28.58
CA HIS A 258 -10.37 -10.22 28.87
C HIS A 258 -10.79 -10.39 30.35
N ALA A 259 -10.42 -11.50 31.01
CA ALA A 259 -10.71 -11.75 32.42
C ALA A 259 -10.15 -10.66 33.37
N ARG A 260 -9.00 -10.05 33.05
CA ARG A 260 -8.44 -8.93 33.85
C ARG A 260 -9.10 -7.59 33.55
N GLN A 261 -9.76 -7.47 32.40
CA GLN A 261 -10.46 -6.27 31.95
C GLN A 261 -11.99 -6.44 32.10
N ASN A 262 -12.44 -7.38 32.94
CA ASN A 262 -13.85 -7.75 33.01
C ASN A 262 -14.75 -6.58 33.45
N ALA A 263 -14.31 -5.79 34.44
CA ALA A 263 -15.05 -4.62 34.90
C ALA A 263 -15.28 -3.58 33.77
N LEU A 264 -14.28 -3.36 32.91
CA LEU A 264 -14.38 -2.51 31.73
C LEU A 264 -15.38 -3.09 30.73
N LEU A 265 -15.27 -4.38 30.40
CA LEU A 265 -16.17 -5.06 29.46
C LEU A 265 -17.63 -5.08 29.95
N GLU A 266 -17.85 -5.25 31.25
CA GLU A 266 -19.17 -5.19 31.87
C GLU A 266 -19.76 -3.78 31.83
N SER A 267 -18.94 -2.74 32.01
CA SER A 267 -19.37 -1.34 31.91
C SER A 267 -19.57 -0.84 30.48
N LEU A 268 -19.09 -1.58 29.48
CA LEU A 268 -19.14 -1.19 28.08
C LEU A 268 -20.59 -0.99 27.61
N THR A 269 -20.90 0.23 27.19
CA THR A 269 -22.24 0.58 26.74
C THR A 269 -22.42 0.25 25.27
N ASP A 270 -21.44 0.60 24.45
CA ASP A 270 -21.44 0.43 23.01
C ASP A 270 -19.99 0.34 22.50
N ILE A 271 -19.82 -0.04 21.24
CA ILE A 271 -18.55 0.06 20.51
C ILE A 271 -18.85 0.90 19.27
N ILE A 272 -18.13 2.01 19.15
CA ILE A 272 -18.34 2.98 18.09
C ILE A 272 -17.12 2.94 17.17
N VAL A 273 -17.35 2.67 15.89
CA VAL A 273 -16.33 2.68 14.85
C VAL A 273 -16.54 3.91 13.98
N HIS A 274 -15.55 4.79 13.97
CA HIS A 274 -15.50 5.95 13.09
C HIS A 274 -14.72 5.59 11.84
N LEU A 275 -15.45 5.36 10.75
CA LEU A 275 -14.90 5.01 9.46
C LEU A 275 -14.82 6.25 8.57
N ARG A 276 -13.61 6.63 8.18
CA ARG A 276 -13.40 7.65 7.15
C ARG A 276 -13.01 6.95 5.86
N TYR A 277 -13.77 7.18 4.80
CA TYR A 277 -13.57 6.54 3.51
C TYR A 277 -13.74 7.52 2.36
N THR A 278 -13.21 7.14 1.21
CA THR A 278 -13.34 7.87 -0.05
C THR A 278 -14.22 7.06 -1.00
N ALA A 279 -14.96 7.74 -1.87
CA ALA A 279 -15.80 7.10 -2.87
C ALA A 279 -15.82 7.88 -4.19
N LYS A 280 -16.19 7.20 -5.27
CA LYS A 280 -16.56 7.80 -6.55
C LYS A 280 -18.06 7.69 -6.78
N ASN A 281 -18.63 8.67 -7.45
CA ASN A 281 -20.04 8.65 -7.83
C ASN A 281 -20.18 8.31 -9.32
N THR A 282 -21.12 7.44 -9.65
CA THR A 282 -21.50 7.09 -11.03
C THR A 282 -22.09 8.25 -11.82
N GLY A 283 -22.78 9.17 -11.15
CA GLY A 283 -23.46 10.32 -11.77
C GLY A 283 -22.62 11.58 -11.89
N GLY A 284 -21.37 11.57 -11.41
CA GLY A 284 -20.46 12.71 -11.58
C GLY A 284 -19.99 12.77 -13.02
N GLN A 285 -20.54 13.69 -13.81
CA GLN A 285 -19.94 14.05 -15.10
C GLN A 285 -18.48 14.46 -14.84
N ARG A 286 -17.56 13.86 -15.60
CA ARG A 286 -16.21 14.40 -15.81
C ARG A 286 -16.30 15.75 -16.48
#